data_AF-A0A1A2KNL7-F1
#
_entry.id   AF-A0A1A2KNL7-F1
#
_cell.length_a   1.000
_cell.length_b   1.000
_cell.length_c   1.000
_cell.angle_alpha   90.00
_cell.angle_beta   90.00
_cell.angle_gamma   90.00
#
_symmetry.space_group_name_H-M   'P 1'
#
loop_
_entity.id
_entity.type
_entity.pdbx_description
1 polymer ?
#
loop_
_entity_poly.entity_id
_entity_poly.type
_entity_poly.pdbx_seq_one_letter_code
_entity_poly.pdbx_strand_id
1 'polypeptide(L)'
;MGVAGSPPRWAGPTVDKVNGSKFHNMKELRPAATSIRILFVFDPSRQAILLLGGDKAGNWKVWYDKNIPIAEQRYEKWVAGGK
;
A
#
# COMPACT_ATOMS: atom_id res chain seq x y z
N MET A 1 40.32 -17.20 -1.24
CA MET A 1 39.47 -16.04 -0.86
C MET A 1 38.16 -16.14 -1.62
N GLY A 2 37.10 -16.64 -0.99
CA GLY A 2 35.78 -16.73 -1.62
C GLY A 2 35.12 -15.36 -1.61
N VAL A 3 34.92 -14.78 -2.78
CA VAL A 3 33.99 -13.66 -2.92
C VAL A 3 32.59 -14.25 -2.79
N ALA A 4 31.99 -14.11 -1.60
CA ALA A 4 30.55 -14.24 -1.46
C ALA A 4 29.93 -13.09 -2.24
N GLY A 5 29.67 -13.31 -3.53
CA GLY A 5 28.83 -12.42 -4.33
C GLY A 5 27.50 -12.33 -3.60
N SER A 6 27.23 -11.17 -2.99
CA SER A 6 25.94 -10.91 -2.35
C SER A 6 24.86 -11.22 -3.39
N PRO A 7 23.84 -12.03 -3.08
CA PRO A 7 22.76 -12.28 -4.02
C PRO A 7 22.19 -10.92 -4.45
N PRO A 8 21.85 -10.73 -5.74
CA PRO A 8 21.18 -9.51 -6.17
C PRO A 8 20.02 -9.29 -5.22
N ARG A 9 20.02 -8.16 -4.49
CA ARG A 9 18.88 -7.78 -3.66
C ARG A 9 17.74 -7.44 -4.60
N TRP A 10 17.07 -8.47 -5.13
CA TRP A 10 15.65 -8.44 -5.43
C TRP A 10 14.96 -8.14 -4.10
N ALA A 11 14.99 -6.88 -3.69
CA ALA A 11 14.13 -6.40 -2.64
C ALA A 11 12.72 -6.60 -3.18
N GLY A 12 12.04 -7.65 -2.75
CA GLY A 12 10.68 -7.95 -3.17
C GLY A 12 9.73 -6.79 -2.83
N PRO A 13 8.46 -6.88 -3.26
CA PRO A 13 7.47 -5.91 -2.83
C PRO A 13 7.44 -5.82 -1.30
N THR A 14 7.49 -4.60 -0.78
CA THR A 14 7.45 -4.36 0.68
C THR A 14 6.06 -3.90 1.09
N VAL A 15 5.65 -4.25 2.31
CA VAL A 15 4.38 -3.83 2.91
C VAL A 15 4.68 -2.98 4.13
N ASP A 16 3.91 -1.90 4.29
CA ASP A 16 4.07 -0.98 5.42
C ASP A 16 2.74 -0.42 5.92
N LYS A 17 2.76 0.22 7.08
CA LYS A 17 1.62 0.96 7.60
C LYS A 17 1.45 2.29 6.87
N VAL A 18 0.22 2.67 6.58
CA VAL A 18 -0.11 4.01 6.09
C VAL A 18 -0.24 4.96 7.27
N ASN A 19 0.58 6.00 7.32
CA ASN A 19 0.48 7.06 8.31
C ASN A 19 -0.54 8.12 7.86
N GLY A 20 -1.29 8.68 8.80
CA GLY A 20 -2.32 9.70 8.52
C GLY A 20 -3.70 9.14 8.16
N SER A 21 -3.87 7.82 8.08
CA SER A 21 -5.20 7.23 7.97
C SER A 21 -5.86 7.07 9.35
N LYS A 22 -7.19 7.25 9.42
CA LYS A 22 -8.00 6.91 10.60
C LYS A 22 -8.09 5.40 10.85
N PHE A 23 -7.79 4.57 9.85
CA PHE A 23 -7.78 3.12 9.99
C PHE A 23 -6.38 2.58 10.26
N HIS A 24 -6.16 2.08 11.48
CA HIS A 24 -4.86 1.54 11.90
C HIS A 24 -4.39 0.31 11.11
N ASN A 25 -5.33 -0.43 10.51
CA ASN A 25 -5.07 -1.59 9.67
C ASN A 25 -4.83 -1.24 8.19
N MET A 26 -4.84 0.04 7.80
CA MET A 26 -4.49 0.49 6.45
C MET A 26 -3.01 0.24 6.16
N LYS A 27 -2.75 -0.46 5.05
CA LYS A 27 -1.40 -0.85 4.59
C LYS A 27 -1.12 -0.32 3.20
N GLU A 28 0.16 -0.12 2.91
CA GLU A 28 0.65 0.15 1.56
C GLU A 28 1.51 -1.01 1.07
N LEU A 29 1.27 -1.44 -0.17
CA LEU A 29 2.15 -2.32 -0.92
C LEU A 29 3.03 -1.47 -1.84
N ARG A 30 4.32 -1.78 -1.86
CA ARG A 30 5.35 -1.07 -2.62
C ARG A 30 6.09 -2.04 -3.55
N PRO A 31 5.66 -2.15 -4.82
CA PRO A 31 6.42 -2.93 -5.80
C PRO A 31 7.83 -2.38 -5.98
N ALA A 32 8.79 -3.29 -6.04
CA ALA A 32 10.21 -2.97 -6.16
C ALA A 32 10.50 -2.13 -7.41
N ALA A 33 11.44 -1.19 -7.29
CA ALA A 33 11.88 -0.34 -8.40
C ALA A 33 10.75 0.48 -9.08
N THR A 34 9.62 0.72 -8.41
CA THR A 34 8.54 1.57 -8.92
C THR A 34 8.10 2.64 -7.91
N SER A 35 7.48 3.69 -8.46
CA SER A 35 6.76 4.70 -7.69
C SER A 35 5.29 4.31 -7.44
N ILE A 36 4.87 3.11 -7.85
CA ILE A 36 3.51 2.61 -7.62
C ILE A 36 3.29 2.36 -6.13
N ARG A 37 2.14 2.81 -5.62
CA ARG A 37 1.66 2.52 -4.27
C ARG A 37 0.25 1.97 -4.37
N ILE A 38 0.01 0.88 -3.65
CA ILE A 38 -1.32 0.27 -3.56
C ILE A 38 -1.74 0.34 -2.10
N LEU A 39 -2.86 1.00 -1.81
CA LEU A 39 -3.43 1.04 -0.48
C LEU A 39 -4.44 -0.10 -0.34
N PHE A 40 -4.33 -0.84 0.75
CA PHE A 40 -5.15 -2.01 1.00
C PHE A 40 -5.35 -2.24 2.50
N VAL A 41 -6.31 -3.09 2.83
CA VAL A 41 -6.57 -3.57 4.19
C VAL A 41 -6.73 -5.09 4.14
N PHE A 42 -6.47 -5.76 5.25
CA PHE A 42 -6.89 -7.16 5.43
C PHE A 42 -8.25 -7.19 6.12
N ASP A 43 -9.15 -8.01 5.59
CA ASP A 43 -10.40 -8.33 6.26
C ASP A 43 -10.18 -9.34 7.41
N PRO A 44 -11.21 -9.65 8.23
CA PRO A 44 -11.09 -10.65 9.30
C PRO A 44 -10.70 -12.05 8.80
N SER A 45 -11.00 -12.37 7.54
CA SER A 45 -10.66 -13.61 6.84
C SER A 45 -9.25 -13.60 6.23
N ARG A 46 -8.45 -12.56 6.49
CA ARG A 46 -7.08 -12.35 5.97
C ARG A 46 -7.01 -12.19 4.45
N GLN A 47 -8.11 -11.79 3.82
CA GLN A 47 -8.12 -11.43 2.40
C GLN A 47 -7.74 -9.96 2.23
N ALA A 48 -6.84 -9.69 1.27
CA ALA A 48 -6.43 -8.34 0.95
C ALA A 48 -7.50 -7.66 0.10
N ILE A 49 -8.09 -6.58 0.61
CA ILE A 49 -9.01 -5.71 -0.12
C ILE A 49 -8.19 -4.57 -0.70
N LEU A 50 -7.97 -4.60 -2.01
CA LEU A 50 -7.27 -3.52 -2.71
C LEU A 50 -8.21 -2.32 -2.86
N LEU A 51 -7.86 -1.21 -2.20
CA LEU A 51 -8.70 -0.03 -2.16
C LEU A 51 -8.39 0.91 -3.32
N LEU A 52 -7.10 1.10 -3.63
CA LEU A 52 -6.63 1.86 -4.79
C LEU A 52 -5.17 1.56 -5.10
N GLY A 53 -4.76 1.88 -6.32
CA GLY A 53 -3.36 1.93 -6.74
C GLY A 53 -3.08 3.21 -7.52
N GLY A 54 -1.87 3.74 -7.42
CA GLY A 54 -1.47 4.91 -8.20
C GLY A 54 0.03 5.13 -8.22
N ASP A 55 0.49 5.92 -9.18
CA ASP A 55 1.87 6.35 -9.29
C ASP A 55 2.11 7.58 -8.40
N LYS A 56 3.11 7.47 -7.51
CA LYS A 56 3.55 8.52 -6.58
C LYS A 56 4.68 9.38 -7.17
N ALA A 57 5.14 9.14 -8.40
CA ALA A 57 6.23 9.89 -9.00
C ALA A 57 5.97 11.41 -8.99
N GLY A 58 6.99 12.20 -8.62
CA GLY A 58 6.97 13.66 -8.72
C GLY A 58 6.14 14.44 -7.67
N ASN A 59 5.23 13.81 -6.89
CA ASN A 59 4.46 14.56 -5.88
C ASN A 59 3.99 13.72 -4.69
N TRP A 60 4.90 13.47 -3.75
CA TRP A 60 4.71 12.47 -2.70
C TRP A 60 3.68 12.86 -1.65
N LYS A 61 3.66 14.12 -1.23
CA LYS A 61 2.75 14.60 -0.18
C LYS A 61 1.31 14.67 -0.69
N VAL A 62 1.13 15.33 -1.84
CA VAL A 62 -0.20 15.50 -2.46
C VAL A 62 -0.82 14.15 -2.80
N TRP A 63 -0.01 13.15 -3.18
CA TRP A 63 -0.53 11.81 -3.44
C TRP A 63 -1.19 11.21 -2.19
N TYR A 64 -0.55 11.26 -1.02
CA TYR A 64 -1.17 10.73 0.20
C TYR A 64 -2.35 11.57 0.67
N ASP A 65 -2.23 12.90 0.66
CA ASP A 65 -3.31 13.82 1.04
C ASP A 65 -4.58 13.56 0.21
N LYS A 66 -4.42 13.21 -1.07
CA LYS A 66 -5.54 12.88 -1.97
C LYS A 66 -6.03 11.44 -1.80
N ASN A 67 -5.13 10.47 -1.76
CA ASN A 67 -5.50 9.06 -1.90
C ASN A 67 -5.90 8.41 -0.57
N ILE A 68 -5.38 8.85 0.58
CA ILE A 68 -5.79 8.28 1.87
C ILE A 68 -7.30 8.45 2.09
N PRO A 69 -7.91 9.66 1.98
CA PRO A 69 -9.36 9.80 2.16
C PRO A 69 -10.20 8.96 1.18
N ILE A 70 -9.71 8.77 -0.05
CA ILE A 70 -10.39 7.93 -1.06
C ILE A 70 -10.36 6.46 -0.63
N ALA A 71 -9.20 5.95 -0.17
CA ALA A 71 -9.08 4.59 0.32
C ALA A 71 -9.98 4.36 1.54
N GLU A 72 -10.02 5.32 2.47
CA GLU A 72 -10.89 5.28 3.64
C GLU A 72 -12.37 5.18 3.27
N GLN A 73 -12.83 6.05 2.36
CA GLN A 73 -14.22 6.03 1.90
C GLN A 73 -14.57 4.70 1.22
N ARG A 74 -13.66 4.14 0.43
CA ARG A 74 -13.86 2.83 -0.21
C ARG A 74 -13.95 1.71 0.81
N TYR A 75 -13.12 1.76 1.85
CA TYR A 75 -13.17 0.77 2.92
C TYR A 75 -14.47 0.86 3.72
N GLU A 76 -14.92 2.07 4.06
CA GLU A 76 -16.21 2.29 4.75
C GLU A 76 -17.39 1.73 3.95
N LYS A 77 -17.40 1.95 2.62
CA LYS A 77 -18.41 1.38 1.73
C LYS A 77 -18.38 -0.15 1.74
N TRP A 78 -17.20 -0.75 1.69
CA TRP A 78 -17.04 -2.20 1.75
C TRP A 78 -17.56 -2.77 3.08
N VAL A 79 -17.22 -2.13 4.22
CA VAL A 79 -17.71 -2.54 5.55
C VAL A 79 -19.24 -2.41 5.67
N ALA A 80 -19.82 -1.38 5.05
CA ALA A 80 -21.28 -1.18 5.02
C ALA A 80 -22.02 -2.19 4.11
N GLY A 81 -21.31 -3.13 3.48
CA GLY A 81 -21.90 -4.10 2.54
C GLY A 81 -22.22 -3.51 1.16
N GLY A 82 -21.75 -2.30 0.88
CA GLY A 82 -21.84 -1.69 -0.45
C GLY A 82 -20.92 -2.41 -1.41
N LYS A 83 -21.51 -3.17 -2.36
CA LYS A 83 -20.79 -3.67 -3.54
C LYS A 83 -20.39 -2.51 -4.45
#